data_AF-A0A413PEU5-F1
#
_entry.id   AF-A0A413PEU5-F1
#
_cell.length_a   1.000
_cell.length_b   1.000
_cell.length_c   1.000
_cell.angle_alpha   90.00
_cell.angle_beta   90.00
_cell.angle_gamma   90.00
#
_symmetry.space_group_name_H-M   'P 1'
#
loop_
_entity.id
_entity.type
_entity.pdbx_description
1 polymer ?
#
loop_
_entity_poly.entity_id
_entity_poly.type
_entity_poly.pdbx_seq_one_letter_code
_entity_poly.pdbx_strand_id
1 'polypeptide(L)'
;MKKRLSTILATLLMTVTLIPFAPVHAKAASADVTRQMAGNRQIKDISKKMTAYTTAMNISVWSTTKPVKMKLNDNQKLSIAVFVRYNYKGDYSYTAKELRSETKKLFGKSASVSKIKSSKKNKNQAMFVCSSDSKFYKDPYMYCGGDFGDMIPDYKIKKVVRTGKNTYTVTTQNRYGIYGEKGRTNIGITTLKLKKTAAGYVVKGISYQYNGR
;
A
#
# COMPACT_ATOMS: atom_id res chain seq x y z
N MET A 1 44.22 42.01 -35.76
CA MET A 1 43.32 41.76 -34.60
C MET A 1 43.07 40.25 -34.34
N LYS A 2 44.11 39.39 -34.31
CA LYS A 2 43.94 37.94 -34.05
C LYS A 2 44.56 37.43 -32.74
N LYS A 3 45.43 38.20 -32.09
CA LYS A 3 46.15 37.76 -30.87
C LYS A 3 45.46 38.07 -29.53
N ARG A 4 44.43 38.94 -29.52
CA ARG A 4 43.74 39.32 -28.26
C ARG A 4 42.46 38.54 -27.95
N LEU A 5 41.90 37.81 -28.91
CA LEU A 5 40.73 36.94 -28.67
C LEU A 5 41.12 35.56 -28.11
N SER A 6 42.32 35.05 -28.42
CA SER A 6 42.74 33.70 -28.03
C SER A 6 43.05 33.57 -26.54
N THR A 7 43.52 34.65 -25.89
CA THR A 7 43.91 34.61 -24.48
C THR A 7 42.72 34.63 -23.52
N ILE A 8 41.61 35.26 -23.92
CA ILE A 8 40.35 35.30 -23.14
C ILE A 8 39.63 33.95 -23.22
N LEU A 9 39.69 33.27 -24.36
CA LEU A 9 39.04 31.97 -24.53
C LEU A 9 39.76 30.85 -23.75
N ALA A 10 41.09 30.94 -23.60
CA ALA A 10 41.88 29.97 -22.83
C ALA A 10 41.74 30.15 -21.31
N THR A 11 41.49 31.37 -20.82
CA THR A 11 41.32 31.64 -19.38
C THR A 11 39.89 31.38 -18.88
N LEU A 12 38.87 31.48 -19.75
CA LEU A 12 37.51 31.04 -19.44
C LEU A 12 37.35 29.52 -19.44
N LEU A 13 38.24 28.77 -20.13
CA LEU A 13 38.19 27.30 -20.14
C LEU A 13 38.84 26.65 -18.90
N MET A 14 39.74 27.35 -18.19
CA MET A 14 40.45 26.81 -17.02
C MET A 14 39.83 27.17 -15.66
N THR A 15 38.76 27.97 -15.62
CA THR A 15 37.98 28.25 -14.40
C THR A 15 36.76 27.34 -14.23
N VAL A 16 36.63 26.29 -15.06
CA VAL A 16 35.83 25.10 -14.74
C VAL A 16 36.63 24.23 -13.76
N THR A 17 37.04 24.83 -12.65
CA THR A 17 37.53 24.11 -11.49
C THR A 17 36.35 23.35 -10.90
N LEU A 18 36.37 22.04 -11.10
CA LEU A 18 36.02 21.04 -10.08
C LEU A 18 34.82 21.44 -9.21
N ILE A 19 33.63 21.54 -9.81
CA ILE A 19 32.46 21.14 -9.03
C ILE A 19 32.59 19.62 -8.97
N PRO A 20 32.79 19.00 -7.80
CA PRO A 20 32.59 17.57 -7.71
C PRO A 20 31.14 17.37 -8.17
N PHE A 21 30.96 16.75 -9.34
CA PHE A 21 29.74 16.02 -9.67
C PHE A 21 29.65 14.84 -8.69
N ALA A 22 29.56 15.15 -7.40
CA ALA A 22 28.94 14.27 -6.45
C ALA A 22 27.56 14.01 -7.03
N PRO A 23 27.15 12.75 -7.21
CA PRO A 23 25.82 12.46 -7.66
C PRO A 23 24.88 13.21 -6.72
N VAL A 24 24.01 14.07 -7.25
CA VAL A 24 22.85 14.64 -6.53
C VAL A 24 21.82 13.51 -6.30
N HIS A 25 22.32 12.36 -5.85
CA HIS A 25 21.60 11.38 -5.07
C HIS A 25 21.92 11.70 -3.63
N ALA A 26 21.60 12.92 -3.18
CA ALA A 26 21.34 13.15 -1.78
C ALA A 26 20.21 12.18 -1.42
N LYS A 27 20.59 11.00 -0.94
CA LYS A 27 19.71 10.01 -0.35
C LYS A 27 19.13 10.73 0.85
N ALA A 28 17.99 11.40 0.63
CA ALA A 28 17.39 12.26 1.63
C ALA A 28 17.35 11.46 2.94
N ALA A 29 18.07 11.96 3.95
CA ALA A 29 18.24 11.26 5.20
C ALA A 29 16.86 10.87 5.73
N SER A 30 16.71 9.62 6.16
CA SER A 30 15.44 9.16 6.70
C SER A 30 15.09 9.98 7.93
N ALA A 31 13.94 10.65 7.94
CA ALA A 31 13.53 11.50 9.04
C ALA A 31 12.29 10.91 9.73
N ASP A 32 12.33 10.79 11.06
CA ASP A 32 11.14 10.48 11.83
C ASP A 32 10.22 11.71 11.83
N VAL A 33 9.05 11.55 11.21
CA VAL A 33 8.04 12.61 11.06
C VAL A 33 6.73 12.19 11.72
N THR A 34 6.79 11.28 12.69
CA THR A 34 5.59 10.68 13.32
C THR A 34 4.68 11.76 13.92
N ARG A 35 5.22 12.71 14.68
CA ARG A 35 4.44 13.79 15.30
C ARG A 35 3.69 14.65 14.26
N GLN A 36 4.33 14.91 13.12
CA GLN A 36 3.76 15.72 12.03
C GLN A 36 2.70 14.94 11.23
N MET A 37 2.92 13.64 11.03
CA MET A 37 2.18 12.86 10.03
C MET A 37 1.13 11.93 10.63
N ALA A 38 1.17 11.62 11.93
CA ALA A 38 0.20 10.72 12.57
C ALA A 38 -1.24 11.25 12.53
N GLY A 39 -1.42 12.59 12.50
CA GLY A 39 -2.72 13.24 12.35
C GLY A 39 -3.19 13.41 10.90
N ASN A 40 -2.35 13.11 9.91
CA ASN A 40 -2.69 13.33 8.50
C ASN A 40 -3.85 12.40 8.07
N ARG A 41 -4.98 12.99 7.66
CA ARG A 41 -6.21 12.26 7.31
C ARG A 41 -6.00 11.22 6.20
N GLN A 42 -5.18 11.54 5.19
CA GLN A 42 -4.93 10.62 4.06
C GLN A 42 -4.03 9.44 4.46
N ILE A 43 -3.02 9.68 5.31
CA ILE A 43 -2.20 8.58 5.88
C ILE A 43 -3.06 7.71 6.78
N LYS A 44 -3.91 8.31 7.62
CA LYS A 44 -4.84 7.56 8.47
C LYS A 44 -5.77 6.67 7.64
N ASP A 45 -6.40 7.22 6.60
CA ASP A 45 -7.30 6.46 5.73
C ASP A 45 -6.60 5.27 5.04
N ILE A 46 -5.45 5.50 4.41
CA ILE A 46 -4.73 4.42 3.72
C ILE A 46 -4.15 3.40 4.70
N SER A 47 -3.67 3.85 5.87
CA SER A 47 -3.24 2.95 6.95
C SER A 47 -4.39 2.10 7.46
N LYS A 48 -5.55 2.69 7.75
CA LYS A 48 -6.76 1.96 8.17
C LYS A 48 -7.07 0.81 7.22
N LYS A 49 -7.16 1.13 5.93
CA LYS A 49 -7.52 0.17 4.88
C LYS A 49 -6.50 -0.96 4.73
N MET A 50 -5.22 -0.62 4.66
CA MET A 50 -4.18 -1.63 4.46
C MET A 50 -3.96 -2.48 5.72
N THR A 51 -4.05 -1.87 6.91
CA THR A 51 -3.91 -2.60 8.17
C THR A 51 -5.09 -3.54 8.40
N ALA A 52 -6.31 -3.16 8.02
CA ALA A 52 -7.45 -4.09 8.08
C ALA A 52 -7.23 -5.31 7.16
N TYR A 53 -6.77 -5.08 5.94
CA TYR A 53 -6.45 -6.18 5.01
C TYR A 53 -5.35 -7.10 5.58
N THR A 54 -4.29 -6.54 6.15
CA THR A 54 -3.24 -7.39 6.74
C THR A 54 -3.64 -8.02 8.06
N THR A 55 -4.60 -7.46 8.80
CA THR A 55 -5.24 -8.12 9.96
C THR A 55 -5.99 -9.36 9.48
N ALA A 56 -6.76 -9.24 8.40
CA ALA A 56 -7.40 -10.39 7.76
C ALA A 56 -6.40 -11.47 7.34
N MET A 57 -5.30 -11.07 6.69
CA MET A 57 -4.23 -12.00 6.30
C MET A 57 -3.58 -12.67 7.52
N ASN A 58 -3.37 -11.91 8.61
CA ASN A 58 -2.77 -12.41 9.86
C ASN A 58 -3.65 -13.40 10.63
N ILE A 59 -4.96 -13.43 10.37
CA ILE A 59 -5.91 -14.34 11.04
C ILE A 59 -6.25 -15.53 10.13
N SER A 60 -6.17 -15.33 8.82
CA SER A 60 -6.30 -16.42 7.84
C SER A 60 -5.13 -17.41 7.95
N VAL A 61 -5.20 -18.51 7.18
CA VAL A 61 -4.19 -19.60 7.07
C VAL A 61 -2.74 -19.16 6.77
N TRP A 62 -2.52 -17.86 6.54
CA TRP A 62 -1.24 -17.21 6.32
C TRP A 62 -0.65 -16.55 7.58
N SER A 63 -1.21 -16.83 8.76
CA SER A 63 -0.60 -16.44 10.04
C SER A 63 0.83 -16.97 10.13
N THR A 64 1.79 -16.07 10.11
CA THR A 64 3.18 -16.42 10.33
C THR A 64 3.85 -15.39 11.22
N THR A 65 4.61 -15.90 12.19
CA THR A 65 5.44 -15.07 13.06
C THR A 65 6.65 -14.48 12.34
N LYS A 66 6.93 -14.93 11.10
CA LYS A 66 7.96 -14.35 10.23
C LYS A 66 7.39 -13.16 9.44
N PRO A 67 8.16 -12.09 9.23
CA PRO A 67 7.72 -10.99 8.38
C PRO A 67 7.42 -11.45 6.94
N VAL A 68 6.21 -11.20 6.46
CA VAL A 68 5.81 -11.43 5.07
C VAL A 68 5.92 -10.13 4.30
N LYS A 69 6.78 -10.12 3.27
CA LYS A 69 6.86 -9.03 2.29
C LYS A 69 5.94 -9.34 1.11
N MET A 70 4.83 -8.62 1.02
CA MET A 70 3.82 -8.88 0.00
C MET A 70 4.27 -8.42 -1.39
N LYS A 71 4.23 -9.33 -2.37
CA LYS A 71 4.41 -8.99 -3.78
C LYS A 71 3.12 -8.34 -4.31
N LEU A 72 3.15 -7.03 -4.51
CA LEU A 72 2.02 -6.26 -5.06
C LEU A 72 1.87 -6.45 -6.59
N ASN A 73 1.64 -7.68 -7.03
CA ASN A 73 1.20 -7.98 -8.39
C ASN A 73 -0.30 -7.67 -8.55
N ASP A 74 -0.84 -7.86 -9.74
CA ASP A 74 -2.24 -7.52 -10.04
C ASP A 74 -3.25 -8.31 -9.20
N ASN A 75 -3.00 -9.59 -8.96
CA ASN A 75 -3.83 -10.43 -8.11
C ASN A 75 -3.92 -9.87 -6.68
N GLN A 76 -2.79 -9.59 -6.04
CA GLN A 76 -2.77 -9.01 -4.70
C GLN A 76 -3.43 -7.62 -4.65
N LYS A 77 -3.20 -6.77 -5.65
CA LYS A 77 -3.87 -5.46 -5.72
C LYS A 77 -5.39 -5.59 -5.81
N LEU A 78 -5.89 -6.54 -6.60
CA LEU A 78 -7.32 -6.80 -6.73
C LEU A 78 -7.90 -7.35 -5.42
N SER A 79 -7.22 -8.31 -4.79
CA SER A 79 -7.60 -8.86 -3.48
C SER A 79 -7.76 -7.76 -2.42
N ILE A 80 -6.79 -6.84 -2.35
CA ILE A 80 -6.86 -5.67 -1.46
C ILE A 80 -8.03 -4.74 -1.85
N ALA A 81 -8.21 -4.47 -3.15
CA ALA A 81 -9.24 -3.54 -3.61
C ALA A 81 -10.66 -4.02 -3.27
N VAL A 82 -10.97 -5.30 -3.54
CA VAL A 82 -12.28 -5.86 -3.19
C VAL A 82 -12.47 -5.94 -1.68
N PHE A 83 -11.43 -6.30 -0.92
CA PHE A 83 -11.51 -6.31 0.54
C PHE A 83 -11.85 -4.92 1.09
N VAL A 84 -11.19 -3.87 0.59
CA VAL A 84 -11.43 -2.50 1.05
C VAL A 84 -12.85 -2.04 0.72
N ARG A 85 -13.37 -2.41 -0.45
CA ARG A 85 -14.75 -2.07 -0.85
C ARG A 85 -15.77 -2.85 -0.01
N TYR A 86 -15.59 -4.15 0.14
CA TYR A 86 -16.38 -4.99 1.03
C TYR A 86 -16.40 -4.43 2.46
N ASN A 87 -15.23 -4.31 3.10
CA ASN A 87 -15.10 -3.99 4.52
C ASN A 87 -15.55 -2.56 4.89
N TYR A 88 -15.56 -1.61 3.95
CA TYR A 88 -15.87 -0.21 4.26
C TYR A 88 -17.05 0.38 3.49
N LYS A 89 -17.58 -0.33 2.49
CA LYS A 89 -18.75 0.10 1.74
C LYS A 89 -19.86 -0.95 1.68
N GLY A 90 -19.59 -2.19 2.11
CA GLY A 90 -20.55 -3.28 2.02
C GLY A 90 -20.77 -3.77 0.59
N ASP A 91 -19.80 -3.53 -0.32
CA ASP A 91 -19.93 -3.97 -1.71
C ASP A 91 -19.57 -5.46 -1.84
N TYR A 92 -20.43 -6.23 -2.51
CA TYR A 92 -20.21 -7.67 -2.73
C TYR A 92 -19.87 -8.02 -4.18
N SER A 93 -20.26 -7.18 -5.15
CA SER A 93 -20.02 -7.39 -6.58
C SER A 93 -19.38 -6.17 -7.24
N TYR A 94 -18.66 -6.39 -8.35
CA TYR A 94 -17.80 -5.39 -8.97
C TYR A 94 -17.72 -5.50 -10.48
N THR A 95 -17.79 -4.36 -11.15
CA THR A 95 -17.43 -4.24 -12.56
C THR A 95 -15.90 -4.21 -12.75
N ALA A 96 -15.42 -4.54 -13.95
CA ALA A 96 -14.01 -4.36 -14.31
C ALA A 96 -13.53 -2.91 -14.14
N LYS A 97 -14.41 -1.94 -14.42
CA LYS A 97 -14.13 -0.51 -14.32
C LYS A 97 -13.86 -0.10 -12.87
N GLU A 98 -14.68 -0.57 -11.94
CA GLU A 98 -14.53 -0.28 -10.51
C GLU A 98 -13.26 -0.88 -9.94
N LEU A 99 -12.94 -2.14 -10.26
CA LEU A 99 -11.71 -2.77 -9.80
C LEU A 99 -10.45 -2.04 -10.32
N ARG A 100 -10.46 -1.66 -11.60
CA ARG A 100 -9.36 -0.88 -12.20
C ARG A 100 -9.24 0.51 -11.57
N SER A 101 -10.37 1.13 -11.22
CA SER A 101 -10.41 2.44 -10.56
C SER A 101 -9.87 2.38 -9.13
N GLU A 102 -10.36 1.44 -8.33
CA GLU A 102 -9.95 1.29 -6.93
C GLU A 102 -8.47 0.89 -6.83
N THR A 103 -7.99 -0.01 -7.70
CA THR A 103 -6.55 -0.34 -7.75
C THR A 103 -5.69 0.84 -8.21
N LYS A 104 -6.15 1.66 -9.17
CA LYS A 104 -5.46 2.89 -9.55
C LYS A 104 -5.39 3.88 -8.38
N LYS A 105 -6.47 4.03 -7.62
CA LYS A 105 -6.52 4.89 -6.43
C LYS A 105 -5.55 4.42 -5.34
N LEU A 106 -5.55 3.13 -5.02
CA LEU A 106 -4.73 2.59 -3.93
C LEU A 106 -3.25 2.48 -4.31
N PHE A 107 -2.92 2.14 -5.56
CA PHE A 107 -1.55 1.78 -5.96
C PHE A 107 -0.92 2.73 -6.99
N GLY A 108 -1.70 3.64 -7.57
CA GLY A 108 -1.31 4.54 -8.65
C GLY A 108 -1.29 3.87 -10.03
N LYS A 109 -1.70 2.60 -10.14
CA LYS A 109 -1.79 1.84 -11.39
C LYS A 109 -2.96 0.85 -11.32
N SER A 110 -3.74 0.77 -12.39
CA SER A 110 -4.81 -0.23 -12.49
C SER A 110 -4.22 -1.63 -12.61
N ALA A 111 -4.85 -2.59 -11.93
CA ALA A 111 -4.53 -4.01 -12.08
C ALA A 111 -5.30 -4.61 -13.27
N SER A 112 -4.72 -5.60 -13.93
CA SER A 112 -5.45 -6.39 -14.92
C SER A 112 -6.44 -7.36 -14.25
N VAL A 113 -7.69 -7.35 -14.71
CA VAL A 113 -8.75 -8.26 -14.24
C VAL A 113 -8.83 -9.56 -15.05
N SER A 114 -8.04 -9.71 -16.11
CA SER A 114 -8.15 -10.85 -17.04
C SER A 114 -7.80 -12.21 -16.42
N LYS A 115 -7.10 -12.21 -15.29
CA LYS A 115 -6.64 -13.43 -14.59
C LYS A 115 -7.51 -13.81 -13.39
N ILE A 116 -8.62 -13.10 -13.16
CA ILE A 116 -9.56 -13.45 -12.09
C ILE A 116 -10.23 -14.77 -12.46
N LYS A 117 -10.14 -15.76 -11.56
CA LYS A 117 -10.71 -17.10 -11.72
C LYS A 117 -12.01 -17.21 -10.91
N SER A 118 -12.82 -18.21 -11.22
CA SER A 118 -13.94 -18.58 -10.34
C SER A 118 -13.41 -19.09 -8.99
N SER A 119 -14.24 -18.98 -7.94
CA SER A 119 -13.90 -19.45 -6.60
C SER A 119 -13.47 -20.92 -6.61
N LYS A 120 -14.22 -21.78 -7.32
CA LYS A 120 -13.92 -23.21 -7.49
C LYS A 120 -12.55 -23.50 -8.13
N LYS A 121 -12.08 -22.61 -9.03
CA LYS A 121 -10.80 -22.77 -9.74
C LYS A 121 -9.64 -22.04 -9.07
N ASN A 122 -9.91 -21.24 -8.04
CA ASN A 122 -8.91 -20.41 -7.39
C ASN A 122 -8.29 -21.16 -6.21
N LYS A 123 -7.13 -21.78 -6.43
CA LYS A 123 -6.36 -22.45 -5.37
C LYS A 123 -5.60 -21.48 -4.46
N ASN A 124 -5.58 -20.17 -4.77
CA ASN A 124 -4.90 -19.18 -3.96
C ASN A 124 -5.84 -18.62 -2.90
N GLN A 125 -5.75 -19.13 -1.68
CA GLN A 125 -6.58 -18.70 -0.54
C GLN A 125 -6.35 -17.23 -0.14
N ALA A 126 -5.27 -16.57 -0.58
CA ALA A 126 -5.02 -15.14 -0.34
C ALA A 126 -5.72 -14.21 -1.36
N MET A 127 -6.50 -14.77 -2.29
CA MET A 127 -7.25 -14.02 -3.29
C MET A 127 -8.71 -13.89 -2.89
N PHE A 128 -9.10 -12.68 -2.50
CA PHE A 128 -10.46 -12.39 -2.05
C PHE A 128 -11.38 -11.94 -3.18
N VAL A 129 -10.94 -12.06 -4.44
CA VAL A 129 -11.75 -11.78 -5.63
C VAL A 129 -11.89 -13.04 -6.48
N CYS A 130 -13.09 -13.27 -6.99
CA CYS A 130 -13.35 -14.29 -8.00
C CYS A 130 -14.36 -13.82 -9.04
N SER A 131 -14.49 -14.58 -10.13
CA SER A 131 -15.60 -14.38 -11.07
C SER A 131 -16.91 -14.71 -10.37
N SER A 132 -17.89 -13.84 -10.55
CA SER A 132 -19.24 -14.03 -10.04
C SER A 132 -19.93 -15.24 -10.68
N ASP A 133 -20.81 -15.88 -9.92
CA ASP A 133 -21.90 -16.68 -10.49
C ASP A 133 -23.06 -15.72 -10.79
N SER A 134 -23.34 -15.50 -12.08
CA SER A 134 -24.34 -14.54 -12.57
C SER A 134 -25.76 -14.78 -12.06
N LYS A 135 -26.02 -15.94 -11.45
CA LYS A 135 -27.30 -16.24 -10.79
C LYS A 135 -27.51 -15.43 -9.50
N PHE A 136 -26.45 -15.02 -8.82
CA PHE A 136 -26.53 -14.36 -7.52
C PHE A 136 -26.05 -12.91 -7.55
N TYR A 137 -25.14 -12.55 -8.46
CA TYR A 137 -24.64 -11.18 -8.57
C TYR A 137 -24.69 -10.67 -10.00
N LYS A 138 -25.06 -9.40 -10.13
CA LYS A 138 -25.22 -8.72 -11.43
C LYS A 138 -23.89 -8.44 -12.12
N ASP A 139 -22.85 -8.19 -11.34
CA ASP A 139 -21.53 -7.85 -11.88
C ASP A 139 -20.66 -9.10 -12.11
N PRO A 140 -19.67 -9.04 -13.03
CA PRO A 140 -18.85 -10.20 -13.41
C PRO A 140 -17.88 -10.66 -12.32
N TYR A 141 -17.64 -9.87 -11.27
CA TYR A 141 -16.71 -10.19 -10.18
C TYR A 141 -17.37 -10.02 -8.83
N MET A 142 -16.92 -10.80 -7.84
CA MET A 142 -17.44 -10.72 -6.47
C MET A 142 -16.32 -10.88 -5.44
N TYR A 143 -16.61 -10.43 -4.22
CA TYR A 143 -15.80 -10.73 -3.05
C TYR A 143 -15.96 -12.21 -2.65
N CYS A 144 -14.85 -12.88 -2.35
CA CYS A 144 -14.82 -14.29 -1.95
C CYS A 144 -13.80 -14.57 -0.83
N GLY A 145 -13.47 -13.56 -0.02
CA GLY A 145 -12.51 -13.69 1.07
C GLY A 145 -13.07 -14.26 2.37
N GLY A 146 -14.38 -14.54 2.42
CA GLY A 146 -15.06 -14.94 3.66
C GLY A 146 -15.38 -13.74 4.56
N ASP A 147 -16.16 -13.99 5.61
CA ASP A 147 -16.58 -12.97 6.56
C ASP A 147 -15.70 -12.95 7.82
N PHE A 148 -15.60 -11.78 8.46
CA PHE A 148 -14.91 -11.58 9.73
C PHE A 148 -15.82 -11.83 10.94
N GLY A 149 -17.09 -12.15 10.71
CA GLY A 149 -18.10 -12.27 11.75
C GLY A 149 -18.14 -10.99 12.58
N ASP A 150 -18.11 -11.13 13.90
CA ASP A 150 -18.14 -10.01 14.84
C ASP A 150 -16.80 -9.27 14.96
N MET A 151 -15.76 -9.70 14.26
CA MET A 151 -14.45 -9.09 14.38
C MET A 151 -14.38 -7.74 13.64
N ILE A 152 -13.94 -6.72 14.35
CA ILE A 152 -13.79 -5.35 13.85
C ILE A 152 -12.30 -5.01 13.75
N PRO A 153 -11.71 -4.94 12.53
CA PRO A 153 -10.32 -4.54 12.36
C PRO A 153 -10.07 -3.10 12.86
N ASP A 154 -9.01 -2.94 13.63
CA ASP A 154 -8.54 -1.65 14.13
C ASP A 154 -7.02 -1.49 13.90
N TYR A 155 -6.52 -0.27 14.07
CA TYR A 155 -5.11 0.05 13.85
C TYR A 155 -4.64 1.19 14.75
N LYS A 156 -3.34 1.18 15.04
CA LYS A 156 -2.63 2.34 15.61
C LYS A 156 -1.39 2.63 14.80
N ILE A 157 -1.25 3.85 14.28
CA ILE A 157 0.02 4.31 13.70
C ILE A 157 1.06 4.40 14.82
N LYS A 158 2.16 3.70 14.66
CA LYS A 158 3.27 3.64 15.62
C LYS A 158 4.43 4.54 15.21
N LYS A 159 4.72 4.60 13.91
CA LYS A 159 5.85 5.36 13.37
C LYS A 159 5.59 5.79 11.93
N VAL A 160 6.01 7.01 11.59
CA VAL A 160 6.06 7.50 10.21
C VAL A 160 7.46 8.03 9.94
N VAL A 161 8.15 7.43 8.97
CA VAL A 161 9.50 7.85 8.54
C VAL A 161 9.43 8.35 7.12
N ARG A 162 9.86 9.58 6.86
CA ARG A 162 10.10 10.07 5.49
C ARG A 162 11.41 9.46 5.00
N THR A 163 11.35 8.63 3.97
CA THR A 163 12.51 7.86 3.45
C THR A 163 13.02 8.39 2.12
N GLY A 164 12.40 9.44 1.58
CA GLY A 164 12.79 10.11 0.35
C GLY A 164 11.82 11.23 -0.02
N LYS A 165 12.06 11.91 -1.14
CA LYS A 165 11.13 12.93 -1.66
C LYS A 165 9.75 12.30 -1.84
N ASN A 166 8.76 12.79 -1.09
CA ASN A 166 7.38 12.31 -1.12
C ASN A 166 7.21 10.81 -0.80
N THR A 167 8.20 10.15 -0.21
CA THR A 167 8.15 8.72 0.12
C THR A 167 8.18 8.53 1.63
N TYR A 168 7.31 7.68 2.14
CA TYR A 168 7.13 7.44 3.57
C TYR A 168 7.06 5.95 3.86
N THR A 169 7.64 5.54 4.99
CA THR A 169 7.39 4.25 5.62
C THR A 169 6.47 4.48 6.82
N VAL A 170 5.32 3.81 6.85
CA VAL A 170 4.36 3.90 7.96
C VAL A 170 4.28 2.55 8.64
N THR A 171 4.59 2.50 9.92
CA THR A 171 4.43 1.30 10.76
C THR A 171 3.17 1.43 11.59
N THR A 172 2.32 0.42 11.52
CA THR A 172 1.05 0.32 12.24
C THR A 172 1.01 -0.94 13.08
N GLN A 173 0.39 -0.84 14.25
CA GLN A 173 -0.02 -2.00 15.04
C GLN A 173 -1.36 -2.48 14.49
N ASN A 174 -1.41 -3.73 14.02
CA ASN A 174 -2.65 -4.43 13.72
C ASN A 174 -3.38 -4.74 15.02
N ARG A 175 -4.67 -4.42 15.04
CA ARG A 175 -5.57 -4.69 16.16
C ARG A 175 -6.90 -5.21 15.66
N TYR A 176 -7.65 -5.82 16.54
CA TYR A 176 -9.06 -6.08 16.32
C TYR A 176 -9.82 -5.97 17.64
N GLY A 177 -11.09 -5.62 17.56
CA GLY A 177 -12.08 -5.83 18.63
C GLY A 177 -13.13 -6.83 18.17
N ILE A 178 -14.04 -7.19 19.09
CA ILE A 178 -15.22 -8.00 18.81
C ILE A 178 -16.45 -7.11 19.04
N TYR A 179 -17.46 -7.21 18.18
CA TYR A 179 -18.72 -6.49 18.32
C TYR A 179 -19.38 -6.83 19.67
N GLY A 180 -19.85 -5.81 20.40
CA GLY A 180 -20.41 -5.98 21.74
C GLY A 180 -19.38 -6.07 22.87
N GLU A 181 -18.09 -6.28 22.57
CA GLU A 181 -17.04 -6.38 23.59
C GLU A 181 -16.25 -5.08 23.79
N LYS A 182 -15.83 -4.84 25.04
CA LYS A 182 -14.91 -3.75 25.38
C LYS A 182 -13.47 -4.23 25.26
N GLY A 183 -12.72 -3.66 24.32
CA GLY A 183 -11.28 -3.89 24.25
C GLY A 183 -10.76 -4.00 22.83
N ARG A 184 -9.44 -4.17 22.73
CA ARG A 184 -8.74 -4.38 21.46
C ARG A 184 -7.57 -5.33 21.68
N THR A 185 -7.47 -6.36 20.86
CA THR A 185 -6.36 -7.30 20.86
C THR A 185 -5.30 -6.84 19.86
N ASN A 186 -4.04 -6.77 20.30
CA ASN A 186 -2.91 -6.52 19.40
C ASN A 186 -2.49 -7.85 18.77
N ILE A 187 -2.46 -7.90 17.43
CA ILE A 187 -2.26 -9.16 16.70
C ILE A 187 -1.02 -9.19 15.81
N GLY A 188 -0.51 -8.02 15.41
CA GLY A 188 0.62 -7.97 14.47
C GLY A 188 1.08 -6.56 14.16
N ILE A 189 2.06 -6.47 13.27
CA ILE A 189 2.58 -5.20 12.78
C ILE A 189 2.49 -5.17 11.26
N THR A 190 2.10 -4.02 10.73
CA THR A 190 2.10 -3.75 9.29
C THR A 190 2.97 -2.55 8.98
N THR A 191 3.89 -2.72 8.03
CA THR A 191 4.74 -1.66 7.48
C THR A 191 4.35 -1.38 6.03
N LEU A 192 3.97 -0.13 5.76
CA LEU A 192 3.56 0.36 4.45
C LEU A 192 4.64 1.25 3.87
N LYS A 193 4.96 1.06 2.59
CA LYS A 193 5.70 2.05 1.80
C LYS A 193 4.70 2.87 1.01
N LEU A 194 4.62 4.16 1.30
CA LEU A 194 3.70 5.10 0.68
C LEU A 194 4.44 6.12 -0.18
N LYS A 195 3.83 6.52 -1.28
CA LYS A 195 4.28 7.64 -2.12
C LYS A 195 3.18 8.70 -2.17
N LYS A 196 3.48 9.94 -1.78
CA LYS A 196 2.59 11.09 -2.00
C LYS A 196 2.59 11.43 -3.49
N THR A 197 1.38 11.65 -4.00
CA THR A 197 1.03 12.06 -5.36
C THR A 197 0.10 13.27 -5.27
N ALA A 198 -0.25 13.87 -6.41
CA ALA A 198 -1.26 14.95 -6.46
C ALA A 198 -2.60 14.49 -5.85
N ALA A 199 -3.05 13.28 -6.18
CA ALA A 199 -4.33 12.73 -5.75
C ALA A 199 -4.37 12.20 -4.29
N GLY A 200 -3.23 12.19 -3.58
CA GLY A 200 -3.13 11.62 -2.23
C GLY A 200 -1.94 10.67 -2.08
N TYR A 201 -2.06 9.65 -1.26
CA TYR A 201 -1.02 8.64 -1.07
C TYR A 201 -1.36 7.37 -1.83
N VAL A 202 -0.35 6.74 -2.42
CA VAL A 202 -0.46 5.41 -3.03
C VAL A 202 0.49 4.44 -2.36
N VAL A 203 0.08 3.17 -2.26
CA VAL A 203 0.86 2.08 -1.68
C VAL A 203 1.84 1.54 -2.71
N LYS A 204 3.11 1.47 -2.32
CA LYS A 204 4.22 0.93 -3.12
C LYS A 204 4.81 -0.36 -2.53
N GLY A 205 4.47 -0.69 -1.29
CA GLY A 205 4.89 -1.93 -0.65
C GLY A 205 4.14 -2.16 0.65
N ILE A 206 3.93 -3.43 0.98
CA ILE A 206 3.29 -3.87 2.21
C ILE A 206 4.15 -4.99 2.79
N SER A 207 4.45 -4.91 4.08
CA SER A 207 4.98 -6.01 4.86
C SER A 207 4.13 -6.16 6.10
N TYR A 208 3.86 -7.39 6.52
CA TYR A 208 3.10 -7.66 7.74
C TYR A 208 3.69 -8.85 8.50
N GLN A 209 3.40 -8.92 9.78
CA GLN A 209 3.89 -9.99 10.67
C GLN A 209 2.84 -10.26 11.74
N TYR A 210 2.59 -11.54 12.03
CA TYR A 210 1.78 -11.99 13.17
C TYR A 210 2.63 -11.99 14.43
N ASN A 211 2.06 -11.58 15.56
CA ASN A 211 2.80 -11.52 16.83
C ASN A 211 2.61 -12.77 17.72
N GLY A 212 1.99 -13.84 17.23
CA GLY A 212 2.06 -15.16 17.86
C GLY A 212 1.22 -15.35 19.11
N ARG A 213 0.20 -14.52 19.37
CA ARG A 213 -0.65 -14.67 20.56
C ARG A 213 -1.79 -15.65 20.33
#